data_AF-A0A6I5P269-F1
#
_entry.id   AF-A0A6I5P269-F1
#
_cell.length_a   1.000
_cell.length_b   1.000
_cell.length_c   1.000
_cell.angle_alpha   90.00
_cell.angle_beta   90.00
_cell.angle_gamma   90.00
#
_symmetry.space_group_name_H-M   'P 1'
#
loop_
_entity.id
_entity.type
_entity.pdbx_description
1 polymer ?
#
loop_
_entity_poly.entity_id
_entity_poly.type
_entity_poly.pdbx_seq_one_letter_code
_entity_poly.pdbx_strand_id
1 'polypeptide(L)'
;MAAPRSVAIDQTWELTLGNMVEGFRVVAGLGDVTMYLRGARVRAPFDGDVQLSADGPDCIFFASPEVPAYLFRFCGLANPRAGVVKAGDSMGRAQYLHFTTMRRQPEGTWAIVEPSTHVLERSLQRF
;
A
#
# COMPACT_ATOMS: atom_id res chain seq x y z
N MET A 1 4.64 17.35 9.39
CA MET A 1 4.09 16.69 8.17
C MET A 1 5.06 15.58 7.78
N ALA A 2 4.61 14.34 7.62
CA ALA A 2 5.48 13.25 7.15
C ALA A 2 5.81 13.47 5.67
N ALA A 3 7.08 13.36 5.29
CA ALA A 3 7.50 13.51 3.89
C ALA A 3 7.08 12.27 3.08
N PRO A 4 6.57 12.42 1.84
CA PRO A 4 6.24 11.29 0.98
C PRO A 4 7.47 10.43 0.70
N ARG A 5 7.31 9.11 0.76
CA ARG A 5 8.40 8.17 0.50
C ARG A 5 8.46 7.84 -0.99
N SER A 6 9.61 8.06 -1.60
CA SER A 6 9.92 7.53 -2.93
C SER A 6 10.64 6.18 -2.80
N VAL A 7 10.23 5.21 -3.61
CA VAL A 7 10.77 3.85 -3.63
C VAL A 7 11.17 3.51 -5.06
N ALA A 8 12.45 3.16 -5.27
CA ALA A 8 12.91 2.64 -6.56
C ALA A 8 12.42 1.20 -6.74
N ILE A 9 11.49 1.00 -7.68
CA ILE A 9 10.95 -0.29 -8.10
C ILE A 9 11.59 -0.63 -9.45
N ASP A 10 12.21 -1.80 -9.54
CA ASP A 10 12.80 -2.30 -10.79
C ASP A 10 11.73 -2.99 -11.65
N GLN A 11 11.03 -2.21 -12.47
CA GLN A 11 9.99 -2.67 -13.40
C GLN A 11 10.04 -1.89 -14.72
N THR A 12 9.98 -2.60 -15.85
CA THR A 12 10.08 -2.04 -17.21
C THR A 12 8.76 -2.13 -17.98
N TRP A 13 7.66 -1.70 -17.37
CA TRP A 13 6.34 -1.72 -18.01
C TRP A 13 6.00 -0.37 -18.65
N GLU A 14 5.26 -0.42 -19.76
CA GLU A 14 4.79 0.77 -20.48
C GLU A 14 3.76 1.57 -19.66
N LEU A 15 2.92 0.90 -18.88
CA LEU A 15 1.96 1.52 -17.96
C LEU A 15 2.48 1.45 -16.52
N THR A 16 2.65 2.61 -15.91
CA THR A 16 3.11 2.78 -14.52
C THR A 16 2.11 3.58 -13.70
N LEU A 17 2.21 3.48 -12.37
CA LEU A 17 1.31 4.18 -11.47
C LEU A 17 1.41 5.70 -11.66
N GLY A 18 0.27 6.39 -11.60
CA GLY A 18 0.20 7.83 -11.86
C GLY A 18 0.14 8.22 -13.34
N ASN A 19 0.43 7.30 -14.27
CA ASN A 19 0.17 7.54 -15.70
C ASN A 19 -1.33 7.79 -15.94
N MET A 20 -1.64 8.53 -17.01
CA MET A 20 -3.01 8.80 -17.43
C MET A 20 -3.32 8.03 -18.72
N VAL A 21 -4.44 7.32 -18.76
CA VAL A 21 -4.97 6.61 -19.94
C VAL A 21 -6.38 7.12 -20.19
N GLU A 22 -6.61 7.81 -21.32
CA GLU A 22 -7.92 8.39 -21.66
C GLU A 22 -8.54 9.26 -20.55
N GLY A 23 -7.70 10.00 -19.81
CA GLY A 23 -8.16 10.85 -18.68
C GLY A 23 -8.41 10.10 -17.37
N PHE A 24 -8.23 8.78 -17.33
CA PHE A 24 -8.24 7.98 -16.10
C PHE A 24 -6.82 7.75 -15.59
N ARG A 25 -6.62 7.95 -14.29
CA ARG A 25 -5.32 7.70 -13.65
C ARG A 25 -5.13 6.20 -13.42
N VAL A 26 -3.98 5.68 -13.79
CA VAL A 26 -3.53 4.34 -13.40
C VAL A 26 -3.23 4.36 -11.90
N VAL A 27 -4.06 3.69 -11.11
CA VAL A 27 -3.96 3.61 -9.64
C VAL A 27 -3.44 2.27 -9.14
N ALA A 28 -3.16 1.34 -10.05
CA ALA A 28 -2.72 -0.04 -9.79
C ALA A 28 -1.91 -0.59 -10.98
N GLY A 29 -1.04 -1.58 -10.73
CA GLY A 29 -0.17 -2.18 -11.73
C GLY A 29 -0.10 -3.71 -11.59
N LEU A 30 0.60 -4.40 -12.49
CA LEU A 30 0.79 -5.85 -12.36
C LEU A 30 1.52 -6.20 -11.05
N GLY A 31 1.13 -7.30 -10.38
CA GLY A 31 1.72 -7.72 -9.10
C GLY A 31 1.00 -7.19 -7.85
N ASP A 32 -0.14 -6.52 -8.00
CA ASP A 32 -1.06 -6.24 -6.90
C ASP A 32 -2.33 -7.12 -6.95
N VAL A 33 -3.09 -7.09 -5.86
CA VAL A 33 -4.45 -7.65 -5.80
C VAL A 33 -5.44 -6.53 -5.55
N THR A 34 -6.56 -6.57 -6.26
CA THR A 34 -7.64 -5.60 -6.11
C THR A 34 -8.83 -6.25 -5.42
N MET A 35 -9.37 -5.60 -4.40
CA MET A 35 -10.54 -6.08 -3.66
C MET A 35 -11.64 -5.04 -3.63
N TYR A 36 -12.87 -5.45 -3.90
CA TYR A 36 -14.04 -4.60 -3.71
C TYR A 36 -14.49 -4.62 -2.23
N LEU A 37 -14.28 -3.52 -1.53
CA LEU A 37 -14.47 -3.39 -0.08
C LEU A 37 -15.77 -2.66 0.32
N ARG A 38 -16.52 -2.10 -0.63
CA ARG A 38 -17.81 -1.42 -0.36
C ARG A 38 -17.73 -0.31 0.70
N GLY A 39 -16.60 0.41 0.77
CA GLY A 39 -16.37 1.47 1.75
C GLY A 39 -15.92 0.98 3.13
N ALA A 40 -15.51 -0.30 3.26
CA ALA A 40 -14.99 -0.85 4.49
C ALA A 40 -13.70 -0.15 4.93
N ARG A 41 -13.44 -0.22 6.25
CA ARG A 41 -12.25 0.33 6.87
C ARG A 41 -11.06 -0.59 6.60
N VAL A 42 -9.94 0.00 6.24
CA VAL A 42 -8.63 -0.67 6.12
C VAL A 42 -7.84 -0.30 7.37
N ARG A 43 -7.29 -1.31 8.05
CA ARG A 43 -6.65 -1.16 9.36
C ARG A 43 -5.18 -1.57 9.31
N ALA A 44 -4.38 -0.99 10.20
CA ALA A 44 -3.00 -1.40 10.38
C ALA A 44 -2.97 -2.86 10.87
N PRO A 45 -2.32 -3.78 10.13
CA PRO A 45 -2.27 -5.19 10.52
C PRO A 45 -1.43 -5.39 11.79
N PHE A 46 -0.43 -4.54 11.99
CA PHE A 46 0.58 -4.61 13.05
C PHE A 46 0.87 -3.20 13.58
N ASP A 47 1.65 -3.10 14.65
CA ASP A 47 2.26 -1.82 15.02
C ASP A 47 3.27 -1.42 13.94
N GLY A 48 3.27 -0.15 13.54
CA GLY A 48 4.11 0.28 12.43
C GLY A 48 4.04 1.75 12.08
N ASP A 49 4.55 2.06 10.90
CA ASP A 49 4.61 3.41 10.36
C ASP A 49 3.94 3.44 8.98
N VAL A 50 3.12 4.48 8.78
CA VAL A 50 2.41 4.74 7.54
C VAL A 50 2.94 6.02 6.89
N GLN A 51 3.33 5.93 5.64
CA GLN A 51 3.82 7.07 4.85
C GLN A 51 2.96 7.23 3.60
N LEU A 52 2.66 8.46 3.21
CA LEU A 52 1.99 8.72 1.95
C LEU A 52 2.91 8.32 0.79
N SER A 53 2.34 7.71 -0.24
CA SER A 53 3.07 7.47 -1.48
C SER A 53 3.28 8.80 -2.22
N ALA A 54 4.46 8.98 -2.81
CA ALA A 54 4.71 10.10 -3.72
C ALA A 54 3.89 9.97 -5.02
N ASP A 55 3.51 8.75 -5.40
CA ASP A 55 2.92 8.45 -6.69
C ASP A 55 1.40 8.71 -6.75
N GLY A 56 0.74 8.89 -5.60
CA GLY A 56 -0.71 9.12 -5.53
C GLY A 56 -1.22 9.47 -4.13
N PRO A 57 -2.15 10.44 -4.00
CA PRO A 57 -2.63 10.91 -2.70
C PRO A 57 -3.55 9.92 -1.97
N ASP A 58 -4.04 8.89 -2.65
CA ASP A 58 -4.91 7.81 -2.13
C ASP A 58 -4.13 6.53 -1.81
N CYS A 59 -2.80 6.60 -1.85
CA CYS A 59 -1.88 5.49 -1.62
C CYS A 59 -1.02 5.72 -0.37
N ILE A 60 -0.84 4.67 0.41
CA ILE A 60 0.10 4.64 1.53
C ILE A 60 1.05 3.46 1.45
N PHE A 61 2.24 3.65 2.01
CA PHE A 61 3.15 2.59 2.39
C PHE A 61 3.03 2.32 3.89
N PHE A 62 2.95 1.05 4.26
CA PHE A 62 2.99 0.56 5.62
C PHE A 62 4.24 -0.31 5.83
N ALA A 63 4.99 -0.02 6.88
CA ALA A 63 6.13 -0.82 7.32
C ALA A 63 5.96 -1.17 8.81
N SER A 64 6.41 -2.36 9.20
CA SER A 64 6.34 -2.83 10.58
C SER A 64 7.62 -3.57 10.98
N PRO A 65 8.11 -3.39 12.21
CA PRO A 65 9.19 -4.22 12.74
C PRO A 65 8.79 -5.70 12.92
N GLU A 66 7.50 -6.03 12.95
CA GLU A 66 7.01 -7.41 13.07
C GLU A 66 7.28 -8.25 11.82
N VAL A 67 7.39 -7.61 10.65
CA VAL A 67 7.68 -8.23 9.36
C VAL A 67 8.83 -7.47 8.68
N PRO A 68 10.06 -7.62 9.19
CA PRO A 68 11.20 -6.84 8.73
C PRO A 68 11.52 -7.14 7.26
N ALA A 69 12.08 -6.15 6.56
CA ALA A 69 12.41 -6.20 5.13
C ALA A 69 11.20 -6.28 4.18
N TYR A 70 9.96 -6.17 4.68
CA TYR A 70 8.77 -6.03 3.86
C TYR A 70 8.19 -4.61 3.93
N LEU A 71 7.58 -4.21 2.82
CA LEU A 71 6.83 -2.97 2.67
C LEU A 71 5.51 -3.30 2.00
N PHE A 72 4.43 -2.73 2.51
CA PHE A 72 3.08 -2.99 2.00
C PHE A 72 2.50 -1.71 1.45
N ARG A 73 1.90 -1.76 0.26
CA ARG A 73 1.23 -0.61 -0.33
C ARG A 73 -0.27 -0.85 -0.33
N PHE A 74 -1.02 0.16 0.11
CA PHE A 74 -2.48 0.20 0.10
C PHE A 74 -2.93 1.42 -0.70
N CYS A 75 -3.63 1.22 -1.83
CA CYS A 75 -4.12 2.28 -2.71
C CYS A 75 -5.65 2.22 -2.88
N GLY A 76 -6.27 3.33 -3.28
CA GLY A 76 -7.73 3.48 -3.32
C GLY A 76 -8.32 3.91 -1.97
N LEU A 77 -7.50 4.43 -1.05
CA LEU A 77 -7.93 4.89 0.26
C LEU A 77 -8.52 6.29 0.19
N ALA A 78 -9.74 6.45 0.68
CA ALA A 78 -10.33 7.73 1.02
C ALA A 78 -9.76 8.23 2.36
N ASN A 79 -9.19 9.45 2.36
CA ASN A 79 -8.60 10.12 3.52
C ASN A 79 -7.56 9.24 4.24
N PRO A 80 -6.46 8.84 3.56
CA PRO A 80 -5.43 8.03 4.18
C PRO A 80 -4.80 8.75 5.37
N ARG A 81 -4.45 8.00 6.41
CA ARG A 81 -3.79 8.52 7.61
C ARG A 81 -2.33 8.06 7.65
N ALA A 82 -1.42 9.02 7.73
CA ALA A 82 0.02 8.78 7.84
C ALA A 82 0.52 9.02 9.28
N GLY A 83 1.69 8.45 9.58
CA GLY A 83 2.35 8.47 10.88
C GLY A 83 2.41 7.09 11.53
N VAL A 84 2.84 7.08 12.79
CA VAL A 84 2.90 5.86 13.60
C VAL A 84 1.49 5.39 13.94
N VAL A 85 1.25 4.09 13.78
CA VAL A 85 -0.05 3.44 14.01
C VAL A 85 0.11 2.20 14.89
N LYS A 86 -0.95 1.88 15.63
CA LYS A 86 -1.08 0.62 16.36
C LYS A 86 -1.89 -0.39 15.57
N ALA A 87 -1.67 -1.68 15.84
CA ALA A 87 -2.48 -2.74 15.25
C ALA A 87 -3.99 -2.46 15.46
N GLY A 88 -4.76 -2.53 14.37
CA GLY A 88 -6.19 -2.24 14.36
C GLY A 88 -6.56 -0.78 14.09
N ASP A 89 -5.62 0.17 14.15
CA ASP A 89 -5.87 1.57 13.84
C ASP A 89 -6.35 1.73 12.39
N SER A 90 -7.29 2.65 12.18
CA SER A 90 -7.80 2.94 10.84
C SER A 90 -6.73 3.64 10.01
N MET A 91 -6.31 3.03 8.90
CA MET A 91 -5.44 3.67 7.90
C MET A 91 -6.24 4.39 6.82
N GLY A 92 -7.51 4.02 6.62
CA GLY A 92 -8.42 4.67 5.68
C GLY A 92 -9.70 3.86 5.44
N ARG A 93 -10.46 4.23 4.41
CA ARG A 93 -11.58 3.43 3.87
C ARG A 93 -11.42 3.28 2.37
N ALA A 94 -11.88 2.19 1.79
CA ALA A 94 -11.78 1.98 0.35
C ALA A 94 -13.07 1.41 -0.24
N GLN A 95 -13.42 1.84 -1.45
CA GLN A 95 -14.40 1.15 -2.29
C GLN A 95 -13.73 -0.02 -3.00
N TYR A 96 -12.58 0.25 -3.61
CA TYR A 96 -11.65 -0.74 -4.15
C TYR A 96 -10.31 -0.53 -3.45
N LEU A 97 -9.74 -1.60 -2.90
CA LEU A 97 -8.40 -1.57 -2.30
C LEU A 97 -7.44 -2.33 -3.20
N HIS A 98 -6.38 -1.66 -3.62
CA HIS A 98 -5.24 -2.30 -4.29
C HIS A 98 -4.15 -2.55 -3.26
N PHE A 99 -3.70 -3.79 -3.15
CA PHE A 99 -2.72 -4.24 -2.16
C PHE A 99 -1.50 -4.85 -2.85
N THR A 100 -0.32 -4.34 -2.51
CA THR A 100 0.97 -4.82 -3.02
C THR A 100 1.88 -5.20 -1.87
N THR A 101 2.57 -6.33 -1.98
CA THR A 101 3.65 -6.71 -1.07
C THR A 101 4.99 -6.55 -1.77
N MET A 102 5.94 -5.90 -1.09
CA MET A 102 7.29 -5.70 -1.60
C MET A 102 8.30 -6.21 -0.59
N ARG A 103 9.39 -6.80 -1.10
CA ARG A 103 10.53 -7.26 -0.31
C ARG A 103 11.77 -6.46 -0.68
N ARG A 104 12.47 -5.99 0.35
CA ARG A 104 13.75 -5.30 0.20
C ARG A 104 14.81 -6.28 -0.34
N GLN A 105 15.50 -5.89 -1.39
CA GLN A 105 16.64 -6.63 -1.94
C GLN A 105 17.95 -6.24 -1.23
N PRO A 106 18.99 -7.08 -1.28
CA PRO A 106 20.30 -6.79 -0.67
C PRO A 106 20.90 -5.44 -1.09
N GLU A 107 20.72 -5.06 -2.36
CA GLU A 107 21.17 -3.78 -2.95
C GLU A 107 20.32 -2.58 -2.53
N GLY A 108 19.25 -2.79 -1.75
CA GLY A 108 18.44 -1.73 -1.15
C GLY A 108 17.21 -1.31 -1.97
N THR A 109 17.02 -1.88 -3.16
CA THR A 109 15.81 -1.74 -3.99
C THR A 109 14.65 -2.58 -3.42
N TRP A 110 13.45 -2.40 -3.96
CA TRP A 110 12.27 -3.17 -3.56
C TRP A 110 11.72 -3.93 -4.75
N ALA A 111 11.51 -5.24 -4.58
CA ALA A 111 10.87 -6.08 -5.57
C ALA A 111 9.44 -6.41 -5.14
N ILE A 112 8.50 -6.35 -6.07
CA ILE A 112 7.15 -6.87 -5.85
C ILE A 112 7.24 -8.39 -5.71
N VAL A 113 6.58 -8.93 -4.69
CA VAL A 113 6.46 -10.36 -4.43
C VAL A 113 4.99 -10.73 -4.24
N GLU A 114 4.70 -12.02 -4.14
CA GLU A 114 3.34 -12.50 -3.92
C GLU A 114 2.65 -11.76 -2.75
N PRO A 115 1.42 -11.24 -2.95
CA PRO A 115 0.68 -10.55 -1.91
C PRO A 115 0.47 -11.41 -0.67
N SER A 116 0.84 -10.88 0.50
CA SER A 116 0.69 -11.60 1.76
C SER A 116 -0.78 -11.69 2.19
N THR A 117 -1.38 -12.88 2.06
CA THR A 117 -2.74 -13.17 2.54
C THR A 117 -2.90 -12.85 4.03
N HIS A 118 -1.94 -13.23 4.87
CA HIS A 118 -2.01 -12.98 6.32
C HIS A 118 -2.08 -11.49 6.68
N VAL A 119 -1.26 -10.66 6.03
CA VAL A 119 -1.26 -9.21 6.25
C VAL A 119 -2.58 -8.61 5.79
N LEU A 120 -3.08 -9.06 4.64
CA LEU A 120 -4.33 -8.59 4.07
C LEU A 120 -5.54 -8.93 4.94
N GLU A 121 -5.62 -10.18 5.41
CA GLU A 121 -6.66 -10.64 6.34
C GLU A 121 -6.71 -9.76 7.58
N ARG A 122 -5.56 -9.54 8.25
CA ARG A 122 -5.49 -8.67 9.43
C ARG A 122 -5.90 -7.22 9.12
N SER A 123 -5.58 -6.72 7.94
CA SER A 123 -5.92 -5.36 7.52
C SER A 123 -7.42 -5.16 7.27
N LEU A 124 -8.17 -6.24 7.04
CA LEU A 124 -9.60 -6.24 6.73
C LEU A 124 -10.49 -6.79 7.85
N GLN A 125 -9.88 -7.26 8.95
CA GLN A 125 -10.62 -7.79 10.09
C GLN A 125 -11.58 -6.76 10.68
N ARG A 126 -12.81 -7.24 10.96
CA ARG A 126 -13.82 -6.50 11.69
C ARG A 126 -13.64 -6.77 13.18
N PHE A 127 -12.98 -5.83 13.87
CA PHE A 127 -13.06 -5.68 15.33
C PHE A 127 -14.32 -4.90 15.68
#